data_AF-A0A6I1EKZ5-F1
#
_entry.id   AF-A0A6I1EKZ5-F1
#
_cell.length_a   1.000
_cell.length_b   1.000
_cell.length_c   1.000
_cell.angle_alpha   90.00
_cell.angle_beta   90.00
_cell.angle_gamma   90.00
#
_symmetry.space_group_name_H-M   'P 1'
#
loop_
_entity.id
_entity.type
_entity.pdbx_description
1 polymer ?
#
loop_
_entity_poly.entity_id
_entity_poly.type
_entity_poly.pdbx_seq_one_letter_code
_entity_poly.pdbx_strand_id
1 'polypeptide(L)'
;MPSGATGDCKAVLTCQAVSRWDMANFTATIAYEWFENGKLLGSAKYHAANGLNFSKYINTEEKVNELLNRMLPGTPALPTRYAE
;
A
#
# COMPACT_ATOMS: atom_id res chain seq x y z
N MET A 1 6.49 -11.37 -10.04
CA MET A 1 5.07 -11.50 -9.64
C MET A 1 4.67 -12.94 -9.89
N PRO A 2 3.97 -13.66 -8.98
CA PRO A 2 3.46 -14.97 -9.33
C PRO A 2 2.30 -14.74 -10.31
N SER A 3 2.60 -14.90 -11.60
CA SER A 3 1.69 -14.76 -12.74
C SER A 3 0.62 -15.86 -12.81
N GLY A 4 0.30 -16.51 -11.69
CA GLY A 4 -0.34 -17.83 -11.68
C GLY A 4 -1.72 -17.94 -11.02
N ALA A 5 -2.28 -16.88 -10.44
CA ALA A 5 -3.50 -16.99 -9.63
C ALA A 5 -4.61 -15.96 -9.97
N THR A 6 -4.51 -15.27 -11.11
CA THR A 6 -5.49 -14.26 -11.54
C THR A 6 -6.51 -14.78 -12.55
N GLY A 7 -6.42 -16.05 -12.99
CA GLY A 7 -7.24 -16.60 -14.07
C GLY A 7 -8.75 -16.68 -13.78
N ASP A 8 -9.13 -16.90 -12.51
CA ASP A 8 -10.53 -17.13 -12.10
C ASP A 8 -11.08 -16.08 -11.12
N CYS A 9 -10.28 -15.08 -10.74
CA CYS A 9 -10.68 -14.08 -9.77
C CYS A 9 -11.23 -12.81 -10.44
N LYS A 10 -12.45 -12.43 -10.09
CA LYS A 10 -13.07 -11.16 -10.54
C LYS A 10 -12.25 -9.93 -10.15
N ALA A 11 -11.65 -9.96 -8.96
CA ALA A 11 -10.74 -8.94 -8.46
C ALA A 11 -9.60 -9.57 -7.67
N VAL A 12 -8.39 -9.02 -7.80
CA VAL A 12 -7.18 -9.43 -7.08
C VAL A 12 -6.44 -8.20 -6.58
N LEU A 13 -6.23 -8.13 -5.27
CA LEU A 13 -5.34 -7.16 -4.64
C LEU A 13 -4.00 -7.84 -4.33
N THR A 14 -2.94 -7.38 -4.98
CA THR A 14 -1.57 -7.78 -4.63
C THR A 14 -1.00 -6.75 -3.65
N CYS A 15 -0.48 -7.22 -2.52
CA CYS A 15 0.18 -6.41 -1.52
C CYS A 15 1.60 -6.94 -1.28
N GLN A 16 2.59 -6.07 -1.40
CA GLN A 16 3.96 -6.34 -0.98
C GLN A 16 4.39 -5.29 0.05
N ALA A 17 4.60 -5.72 1.29
CA ALA A 17 5.12 -4.87 2.35
C ALA A 17 6.51 -5.36 2.78
N VAL A 18 7.42 -4.41 2.99
CA VAL A 18 8.76 -4.65 3.53
C VAL A 18 8.88 -3.87 4.82
N SER A 19 9.00 -4.59 5.94
CA SER A 19 9.33 -4.01 7.23
C SER A 19 10.84 -4.11 7.47
N ARG A 20 11.41 -3.08 8.08
CA ARG A 20 12.82 -3.05 8.51
C ARG A 20 12.90 -2.69 9.98
N TRP A 21 14.00 -3.08 10.59
CA TRP A 21 14.32 -2.75 11.97
C TRP A 21 15.48 -1.75 11.98
N ASP A 22 15.29 -0.63 12.66
CA ASP A 22 16.32 0.40 12.91
C ASP A 22 15.99 1.07 14.24
N MET A 23 16.42 0.44 15.34
CA MET A 23 16.06 0.75 16.74
C MET A 23 14.57 0.58 17.09
N ALA A 24 13.67 0.63 16.11
CA ALA A 24 12.27 0.24 16.17
C ALA A 24 11.84 -0.41 14.83
N ASN A 25 10.79 -1.24 14.85
CA ASN A 25 10.20 -1.77 13.63
C ASN A 25 9.46 -0.67 12.87
N PHE A 26 9.72 -0.54 11.58
CA PHE A 26 9.01 0.39 10.72
C PHE A 26 8.75 -0.23 9.35
N THR A 27 7.68 0.22 8.70
CA THR A 27 7.38 -0.21 7.33
C THR A 27 8.21 0.61 6.36
N ALA A 28 9.17 -0.04 5.71
CA ALA A 28 10.10 0.61 4.79
C ALA A 28 9.51 0.76 3.38
N THR A 29 8.69 -0.17 2.93
CA THR A 29 8.06 -0.11 1.61
C THR A 29 6.71 -0.80 1.62
N ILE A 30 5.72 -0.23 0.93
CA ILE A 30 4.43 -0.85 0.66
C ILE A 30 4.13 -0.67 -0.82
N ALA A 31 3.74 -1.73 -1.50
CA ALA A 31 3.25 -1.69 -2.88
C ALA A 31 1.94 -2.44 -2.96
N TYR A 32 0.92 -1.77 -3.50
CA TYR A 32 -0.38 -2.33 -3.80
C TYR A 32 -0.62 -2.30 -5.31
N GLU A 33 -1.23 -3.36 -5.82
CA GLU A 33 -1.69 -3.45 -7.22
C GLU A 33 -3.08 -4.10 -7.22
N TRP A 34 -4.06 -3.38 -7.77
CA TRP A 34 -5.44 -3.83 -7.91
C TRP A 34 -5.71 -4.27 -9.34
N PHE A 35 -6.08 -5.53 -9.51
CA PHE A 35 -6.45 -6.12 -10.78
C PHE A 35 -7.93 -6.50 -10.79
N GLU A 36 -8.63 -6.21 -11.88
CA GLU A 36 -9.98 -6.74 -12.15
C GLU A 36 -10.00 -7.40 -13.51
N ASN A 37 -10.56 -8.61 -13.59
CA ASN A 37 -10.61 -9.42 -14.82
C ASN A 37 -9.23 -9.48 -15.53
N GLY A 38 -8.15 -9.61 -14.75
CA GLY A 38 -6.77 -9.64 -15.24
C GLY A 38 -6.18 -8.28 -15.67
N LYS A 39 -6.93 -7.17 -15.61
CA LYS A 39 -6.46 -5.83 -15.95
C LYS A 39 -6.05 -5.06 -14.69
N LEU A 40 -4.84 -4.48 -14.69
CA LEU A 40 -4.41 -3.56 -13.64
C LEU A 40 -5.26 -2.27 -13.72
N LEU A 41 -5.97 -1.95 -12.64
CA LEU A 41 -6.83 -0.78 -12.53
C LEU A 41 -6.22 0.31 -11.63
N GLY A 42 -5.38 -0.07 -10.68
CA GLY A 42 -4.77 0.89 -9.77
C GLY A 42 -3.50 0.34 -9.12
N SER A 43 -2.57 1.23 -8.82
CA SER A 43 -1.37 0.88 -8.06
C SER A 43 -0.98 2.03 -7.14
N ALA A 44 -0.49 1.71 -5.95
CA ALA A 44 -0.04 2.67 -4.97
C ALA A 44 1.25 2.15 -4.34
N LYS A 45 2.26 3.02 -4.24
CA LYS A 45 3.56 2.65 -3.70
C LYS A 45 3.99 3.69 -2.69
N TYR A 46 4.48 3.20 -1.58
CA TYR A 46 5.13 3.98 -0.55
C TYR A 46 6.52 3.42 -0.30
N HIS A 47 7.50 4.32 -0.17
CA HIS A 47 8.86 3.99 0.23
C HIS A 47 9.31 5.00 1.30
N ALA A 48 9.73 4.51 2.45
CA ALA A 48 10.31 5.33 3.50
C ALA A 48 11.76 5.70 3.11
N ALA A 49 12.07 7.00 3.05
CA ALA A 49 13.44 7.45 2.83
C ALA A 49 14.35 6.98 3.99
N ASN A 50 15.54 6.47 3.67
CA ASN A 50 16.50 5.98 4.65
C ASN A 50 17.06 7.11 5.54
N GLY A 51 17.29 6.81 6.83
CA GLY A 51 17.90 7.71 7.83
C GLY A 51 17.21 7.63 9.21
N LEU A 52 17.78 8.31 10.21
CA LEU A 52 17.18 8.56 11.53
C LEU A 52 16.01 9.55 11.43
N ASN A 53 15.07 9.26 10.54
CA ASN A 53 13.94 10.12 10.27
C ASN A 53 12.80 9.74 11.22
N PHE A 54 12.59 10.55 12.26
CA PHE A 54 11.45 10.41 13.18
C PHE A 54 10.11 10.76 12.49
N SER A 55 10.14 11.19 11.22
CA SER A 55 8.96 11.28 10.35
C SER A 55 8.62 9.97 9.63
N LYS A 56 9.35 8.86 9.89
CA LYS A 56 8.86 7.50 9.57
C LYS A 56 7.47 7.38 10.19
N TYR A 57 6.45 7.11 9.38
CA TYR A 57 5.06 7.21 9.84
C TYR A 57 4.85 6.43 11.13
N ILE A 58 4.55 7.15 12.21
CA ILE A 58 4.28 6.59 13.54
C ILE A 58 3.04 5.67 13.47
N ASN A 59 2.14 5.93 12.51
CA ASN A 59 0.97 5.12 12.23
C ASN A 59 0.94 4.66 10.77
N THR A 60 1.46 3.46 10.52
CA THR A 60 1.45 2.81 9.20
C THR A 60 0.04 2.64 8.64
N GLU A 61 -0.96 2.39 9.50
CA GLU A 61 -2.35 2.15 9.09
C GLU A 61 -2.93 3.36 8.36
N GLU A 62 -2.74 4.56 8.92
CA GLU A 62 -3.25 5.79 8.31
C GLU A 62 -2.58 6.09 6.96
N LYS A 63 -1.30 5.73 6.79
CA LYS A 63 -0.61 5.88 5.51
C LYS A 63 -1.12 4.85 4.48
N VAL A 64 -1.40 3.63 4.91
CA VAL A 64 -2.04 2.61 4.06
C VAL A 64 -3.43 3.07 3.61
N ASN A 65 -4.22 3.63 4.52
CA ASN A 65 -5.55 4.14 4.20
C ASN A 65 -5.50 5.26 3.16
N GLU A 66 -4.52 6.17 3.25
CA GLU A 66 -4.30 7.19 2.24
C GLU A 66 -3.98 6.58 0.86
N LEU A 67 -3.06 5.60 0.80
CA LEU A 67 -2.70 4.92 -0.44
C LEU A 67 -3.89 4.18 -1.07
N LEU A 68 -4.72 3.55 -0.25
CA LEU A 68 -5.95 2.86 -0.69
C LEU A 68 -7.00 3.86 -1.19
N ASN A 69 -7.19 4.97 -0.49
CA ASN A 69 -8.10 6.05 -0.92
C ASN A 69 -7.67 6.63 -2.28
N ARG A 70 -6.36 6.83 -2.51
CA ARG A 70 -5.82 7.28 -3.81
C ARG A 70 -5.99 6.23 -4.90
N MET A 71 -5.83 4.95 -4.56
CA MET A 71 -5.97 3.85 -5.53
C MET A 71 -7.42 3.64 -5.96
N LEU A 72 -8.36 3.78 -5.02
CA LEU A 72 -9.76 3.39 -5.19
C LEU A 72 -10.69 4.57 -4.81
N PRO A 73 -10.67 5.69 -5.56
CA PRO A 73 -11.44 6.90 -5.20
C PRO A 73 -12.96 6.70 -5.22
N GLY A 74 -13.46 5.64 -5.86
CA GLY A 74 -14.88 5.28 -5.88
C GLY A 74 -15.34 4.40 -4.70
N THR A 75 -14.45 4.09 -3.76
CA THR A 75 -14.76 3.29 -2.57
C THR A 75 -14.92 4.17 -1.33
N PRO A 76 -15.60 3.69 -0.26
CA PRO A 76 -15.73 4.45 0.97
C PRO A 76 -14.36 4.89 1.49
N ALA A 77 -14.21 6.19 1.72
CA ALA A 77 -12.95 6.76 2.18
C ALA A 77 -12.57 6.21 3.56
N LEU A 78 -11.38 5.63 3.65
CA LEU A 78 -10.81 5.15 4.90
C LEU A 78 -10.25 6.32 5.71
N PRO A 79 -10.33 6.29 7.06
CA PRO A 79 -9.83 7.36 7.90
C PRO A 79 -8.32 7.48 7.76
N THR A 80 -7.84 8.68 7.46
CA THR A 80 -6.40 8.98 7.40
C THR A 80 -6.14 10.42 7.77
N ARG A 81 -5.07 10.65 8.54
CA ARG A 81 -4.55 12.00 8.84
C ARG A 81 -3.61 12.54 7.77
N TYR A 82 -3.32 11.73 6.76
CA TYR A 82 -2.42 12.08 5.65
C TYR A 82 -3.18 12.45 4.37
N ALA A 83 -4.47 12.82 4.48
CA ALA A 83 -5.23 13.36 3.38
C ALA A 83 -4.60 14.67 2.89
N GLU A 84 -3.81 14.59 1.82
CA GLU A 84 -3.39 15.75 1.02
C GLU A 84 -4.48 16.13 0.03
#